data_AF-A0A7Z7FME4-F1
#
_entry.id   AF-A0A7Z7FME4-F1
#
_cell.length_a   1.000
_cell.length_b   1.000
_cell.length_c   1.000
_cell.angle_alpha   90.00
_cell.angle_beta   90.00
_cell.angle_gamma   90.00
#
_symmetry.space_group_name_H-M   'P 1'
#
loop_
_entity.id
_entity.type
_entity.pdbx_description
1 polymer ?
#
loop_
_entity_poly.entity_id
_entity_poly.type
_entity_poly.pdbx_seq_one_letter_code
_entity_poly.pdbx_strand_id
1 'polypeptide(L)'
;MNELLLSAYRYHRATALSRWNPTRDGLKGIPTTFAVAALDKARRDAVNSVRRYASSPWAKPVTNGSAETGCRWIENPAAMGLRFVGYCDVISDSIRHTGWFTDPHQDGKIRGCVYQLPGRGGKARFVAAHDNEDNGAADCGGPAYVDFSTVYRSNFKHEMFTALETISKRYQTPAMLKHGYWAESAHETAKKEAARAANDFAESEAEKEREYQTAWQAGSQYAGCLQDLAAIRESVRQTIRDIKGACATLRALPDSLKARLRSSIKEELSERETIFQRMERLKEGEADSLYFWPGDERLQGAFNEGAGCVVLR
;
A
#
# COMPACT_ATOMS: atom_id res chain seq x y z
N MET A 1 37.44 11.16 -21.74
CA MET A 1 37.70 10.34 -20.53
C MET A 1 36.79 9.12 -20.60
N ASN A 2 37.28 7.90 -20.38
CA ASN A 2 36.48 6.67 -20.51
C ASN A 2 35.34 6.68 -19.46
N GLU A 3 34.08 6.71 -19.93
CA GLU A 3 32.86 6.71 -19.09
C GLU A 3 32.86 5.56 -18.07
N LEU A 4 33.28 4.35 -18.47
CA LEU A 4 33.37 3.20 -17.57
C LEU A 4 34.39 3.41 -16.45
N LEU A 5 35.54 4.03 -16.77
CA LEU A 5 36.57 4.34 -15.79
C LEU A 5 36.09 5.43 -14.82
N LEU A 6 35.36 6.42 -15.31
CA LEU A 6 34.80 7.49 -14.49
C LEU A 6 33.75 6.96 -13.51
N SER A 7 32.83 6.09 -13.97
CA SER A 7 31.84 5.44 -13.11
C SER A 7 32.49 4.52 -12.07
N ALA A 8 33.48 3.71 -12.48
CA ALA A 8 34.21 2.83 -11.55
C ALA A 8 35.00 3.64 -10.50
N TYR A 9 35.61 4.75 -10.89
CA TYR A 9 36.31 5.65 -9.96
C TYR A 9 35.34 6.26 -8.94
N ARG A 10 34.18 6.74 -9.39
CA ARG A 10 33.14 7.28 -8.49
C ARG A 10 32.68 6.23 -7.47
N TYR A 11 32.48 4.98 -7.89
CA TYR A 11 32.13 3.87 -7.00
C TYR A 11 33.19 3.62 -5.92
N HIS A 12 34.46 3.44 -6.32
CA HIS A 12 35.56 3.15 -5.37
C HIS A 12 35.81 4.31 -4.42
N ARG A 13 35.65 5.55 -4.89
CA ARG A 13 35.78 6.74 -4.05
C ARG A 13 34.66 6.82 -3.01
N ALA A 14 33.41 6.58 -3.40
CA ALA A 14 32.26 6.61 -2.50
C ALA A 14 32.35 5.52 -1.40
N THR A 15 32.76 4.31 -1.77
CA THR A 15 32.94 3.18 -0.81
C THR A 15 34.16 3.35 0.10
N ALA A 16 35.21 4.01 -0.36
CA ALA A 16 36.36 4.34 0.49
C ALA A 16 35.98 5.38 1.57
N LEU A 17 35.15 6.37 1.20
CA LEU A 17 34.68 7.39 2.13
C LEU A 17 33.66 6.85 3.16
N SER A 18 32.81 5.89 2.77
CA SER A 18 31.81 5.33 3.69
C SER A 18 32.36 4.43 4.80
N ARG A 19 33.59 3.91 4.64
CA ARG A 19 34.29 3.13 5.68
C ARG A 19 35.04 4.00 6.70
N TRP A 20 35.04 5.31 6.51
CA TRP A 20 35.72 6.24 7.40
C TRP A 20 34.81 6.60 8.58
N ASN A 21 35.18 6.15 9.78
CA ASN A 21 34.55 6.56 11.03
C ASN A 21 35.48 7.58 11.73
N PRO A 22 35.12 8.87 11.81
CA PRO A 22 36.01 9.93 12.31
C PRO A 22 36.41 9.80 13.78
N THR A 23 35.79 8.89 14.54
CA THR A 23 35.78 8.93 16.01
C THR A 23 36.82 8.04 16.68
N ARG A 24 37.62 7.28 15.93
CA ARG A 24 38.60 6.34 16.51
C ARG A 24 40.01 6.67 16.02
N ASP A 25 40.68 7.45 16.85
CA ASP A 25 42.10 7.80 16.85
C ASP A 25 42.58 8.70 15.69
N GLY A 26 42.87 9.96 16.08
CA GLY A 26 43.37 11.00 15.21
C GLY A 26 44.66 10.61 14.48
N LEU A 27 44.52 10.20 13.23
CA LEU A 27 45.60 10.11 12.27
C LEU A 27 45.20 10.81 10.98
N LYS A 28 46.00 11.85 10.66
CA LYS A 28 46.06 12.57 9.39
C LYS A 28 46.32 11.58 8.24
N GLY A 29 45.26 11.07 7.64
CA GLY A 29 45.32 10.27 6.40
C GLY A 29 44.97 11.14 5.20
N ILE A 30 45.93 11.37 4.31
CA ILE A 30 45.84 12.30 3.19
C ILE A 30 44.75 11.80 2.20
N PRO A 31 43.77 12.65 1.79
CA PRO A 31 42.73 12.27 0.82
C PRO A 31 43.27 11.73 -0.52
N THR A 32 44.52 12.05 -0.85
CA THR A 32 45.16 11.68 -2.11
C THR A 32 45.50 10.18 -2.19
N THR A 33 45.86 9.53 -1.07
CA THR A 33 46.18 8.09 -1.07
C THR A 33 44.96 7.24 -1.41
N PHE A 34 43.77 7.68 -1.01
CA PHE A 34 42.49 7.03 -1.36
C PHE A 34 42.07 7.29 -2.80
N ALA A 35 42.35 8.47 -3.36
CA ALA A 35 42.06 8.79 -4.75
C ALA A 35 42.93 7.95 -5.70
N VAL A 36 44.23 7.81 -5.42
CA VAL A 36 45.14 6.97 -6.22
C VAL A 36 44.72 5.50 -6.16
N ALA A 37 44.46 4.97 -4.95
CA ALA A 37 44.00 3.59 -4.80
C ALA A 37 42.62 3.32 -5.45
N ALA A 38 41.70 4.29 -5.40
CA ALA A 38 40.41 4.21 -6.08
C ALA A 38 40.57 4.24 -7.60
N LEU A 39 41.49 5.05 -8.12
CA LEU A 39 41.81 5.11 -9.55
C LEU A 39 42.42 3.80 -10.04
N ASP A 40 43.33 3.19 -9.29
CA ASP A 40 43.96 1.90 -9.67
C ASP A 40 42.98 0.74 -9.62
N LYS A 41 42.05 0.72 -8.66
CA LYS A 41 40.94 -0.25 -8.67
C LYS A 41 39.97 -0.02 -9.83
N ALA A 42 39.64 1.24 -10.11
CA ALA A 42 38.79 1.61 -11.24
C ALA A 42 39.40 1.21 -12.59
N ARG A 43 40.72 1.38 -12.75
CA ARG A 43 41.46 0.92 -13.93
C ARG A 43 41.40 -0.60 -14.07
N ARG A 44 41.63 -1.36 -13.00
CA ARG A 44 41.52 -2.83 -13.01
C ARG A 44 40.11 -3.29 -13.36
N ASP A 45 39.07 -2.69 -12.78
CA ASP A 45 37.69 -3.03 -13.11
C ASP A 45 37.37 -2.69 -14.58
N ALA A 46 37.87 -1.57 -15.11
CA ALA A 46 37.70 -1.20 -16.51
C ALA A 46 38.40 -2.18 -17.48
N VAL A 47 39.63 -2.62 -17.16
CA VAL A 47 40.37 -3.64 -17.93
C VAL A 47 39.64 -4.99 -17.91
N ASN A 48 39.12 -5.38 -16.74
CA ASN A 48 38.41 -6.64 -16.56
C ASN A 48 36.92 -6.57 -16.98
N SER A 49 36.46 -5.45 -17.54
CA SER A 49 35.04 -5.22 -17.89
C SER A 49 34.06 -5.44 -16.74
N VAL A 50 34.50 -5.21 -15.49
CA VAL A 50 33.68 -5.35 -14.28
C VAL A 50 32.91 -4.06 -14.02
N ARG A 51 31.57 -4.15 -14.00
CA ARG A 51 30.69 -3.03 -13.63
C ARG A 51 30.27 -3.15 -12.17
N ARG A 52 30.54 -2.11 -11.38
CA ARG A 52 30.11 -1.99 -9.99
C ARG A 52 29.21 -0.77 -9.82
N TYR A 53 28.06 -0.96 -9.20
CA TYR A 53 27.12 0.11 -8.86
C TYR A 53 27.23 0.40 -7.38
N ALA A 54 27.13 1.68 -7.00
CA ALA A 54 27.17 2.08 -5.59
C ALA A 54 25.98 1.46 -4.87
N SER A 55 26.21 0.34 -4.19
CA SER A 55 25.31 -0.11 -3.14
C SER A 55 25.44 0.90 -2.01
N SER A 56 24.32 1.55 -1.65
CA SER A 56 24.27 2.35 -0.43
C SER A 56 24.88 1.53 0.72
N PRO A 57 25.88 2.04 1.45
CA PRO A 57 26.48 1.35 2.60
C PRO A 57 25.45 1.07 3.72
N TRP A 58 24.27 1.68 3.64
CA TRP A 58 23.15 1.53 4.57
C TRP A 58 22.08 0.53 4.10
N ALA A 59 22.20 -0.01 2.89
CA ALA A 59 21.29 -1.04 2.42
C ALA A 59 21.69 -2.39 3.02
N LYS A 60 21.36 -2.61 4.30
CA LYS A 60 20.93 -3.95 4.69
C LYS A 60 19.79 -4.32 3.73
N PRO A 61 19.73 -5.54 3.15
CA PRO A 61 18.52 -5.97 2.49
C PRO A 61 17.42 -5.89 3.55
N VAL A 62 16.53 -4.91 3.44
CA VAL A 62 15.39 -4.79 4.36
C VAL A 62 14.53 -6.00 4.05
N THR A 63 14.65 -7.02 4.91
CA THR A 63 13.76 -8.16 4.98
C THR A 63 12.45 -7.69 5.60
N ASN A 64 11.66 -6.92 4.87
CA ASN A 64 10.25 -6.70 5.18
C ASN A 64 9.43 -7.38 4.08
N GLY A 65 8.70 -8.42 4.50
CA GLY A 65 7.64 -9.11 3.76
C GLY A 65 8.06 -9.80 2.47
N SER A 66 8.18 -11.13 2.50
CA SER A 66 7.95 -11.89 1.27
C SER A 66 6.45 -11.83 0.98
N ALA A 67 6.01 -10.94 0.08
CA ALA A 67 4.70 -11.12 -0.53
C ALA A 67 4.83 -12.25 -1.55
N GLU A 68 3.92 -13.23 -1.48
CA GLU A 68 3.87 -14.43 -2.33
C GLU A 68 3.71 -14.12 -3.83
N THR A 69 3.51 -12.84 -4.18
CA THR A 69 3.12 -12.36 -5.52
C THR A 69 4.18 -11.52 -6.25
N GLY A 70 5.40 -11.39 -5.72
CA GLY A 70 6.44 -10.56 -6.35
C GLY A 70 6.29 -9.06 -6.11
N CYS A 71 5.32 -8.64 -5.29
CA CYS A 71 5.21 -7.29 -4.77
C CYS A 71 6.07 -7.10 -3.53
N ARG A 72 6.43 -5.84 -3.19
CA ARG A 72 7.19 -5.55 -1.97
C ARG A 72 6.94 -4.15 -1.45
N TRP A 73 6.79 -4.04 -0.14
CA TRP A 73 6.80 -2.75 0.56
C TRP A 73 8.22 -2.21 0.66
N ILE A 74 8.42 -0.97 0.23
CA ILE A 74 9.72 -0.31 0.22
C ILE A 74 9.61 1.04 0.92
N GLU A 75 10.21 1.13 2.10
CA GLU A 75 10.23 2.36 2.92
C GLU A 75 10.92 3.55 2.24
N ASN A 76 11.95 3.27 1.44
CA ASN A 76 12.70 4.29 0.72
C ASN A 76 13.07 3.79 -0.68
N PRO A 77 12.19 3.99 -1.68
CA PRO A 77 12.41 3.57 -3.06
C PRO A 77 13.71 4.12 -3.66
N ALA A 78 14.04 5.38 -3.37
CA ALA A 78 15.26 6.02 -3.86
C ALA A 78 16.54 5.34 -3.35
N ALA A 79 16.58 4.94 -2.08
CA ALA A 79 17.70 4.20 -1.48
C ALA A 79 17.89 2.81 -2.12
N MET A 80 16.82 2.24 -2.67
CA MET A 80 16.83 0.97 -3.42
C MET A 80 17.20 1.15 -4.91
N GLY A 81 17.51 2.39 -5.33
CA GLY A 81 17.86 2.70 -6.71
C GLY A 81 16.66 2.77 -7.66
N LEU A 82 15.44 2.87 -7.12
CA LEU A 82 14.24 3.16 -7.89
C LEU A 82 14.14 4.67 -8.11
N ARG A 83 13.87 5.10 -9.34
CA ARG A 83 13.61 6.50 -9.66
C ARG A 83 12.12 6.71 -9.84
N PHE A 84 11.51 7.57 -9.03
CA PHE A 84 10.11 7.97 -9.24
C PHE A 84 9.98 8.65 -10.60
N VAL A 85 9.00 8.20 -11.39
CA VAL A 85 8.72 8.70 -12.74
C VAL A 85 7.53 9.65 -12.72
N GLY A 86 6.51 9.33 -11.92
CA GLY A 86 5.27 10.09 -11.83
C GLY A 86 4.11 9.21 -11.39
N TYR A 87 2.99 9.87 -11.09
CA TYR A 87 1.72 9.21 -10.82
C TYR A 87 1.04 8.74 -12.10
N CYS A 88 0.24 7.68 -12.02
CA CYS A 88 -0.39 7.06 -13.18
C CYS A 88 -1.29 8.02 -13.97
N ASP A 89 -2.04 8.86 -13.26
CA ASP A 89 -2.93 9.89 -13.81
C ASP A 89 -2.17 11.05 -14.48
N VAL A 90 -0.94 11.33 -14.04
CA VAL A 90 -0.06 12.33 -14.67
C VAL A 90 0.64 11.75 -15.91
N ILE A 91 0.90 10.44 -15.91
CA ILE A 91 1.60 9.75 -16.99
C ILE A 91 0.66 9.39 -18.15
N SER A 92 -0.60 9.04 -17.85
CA SER A 92 -1.55 8.56 -18.85
C SER A 92 -2.83 9.37 -18.84
N ASP A 93 -3.05 10.15 -19.91
CA ASP A 93 -4.25 10.98 -20.12
C ASP A 93 -5.58 10.18 -20.15
N SER A 94 -5.50 8.85 -20.24
CA SER A 94 -6.67 7.97 -20.17
C SER A 94 -7.24 7.81 -18.76
N ILE A 95 -6.42 8.04 -17.73
CA ILE A 95 -6.80 7.91 -16.32
C ILE A 95 -7.29 9.29 -15.86
N ARG A 96 -8.55 9.37 -15.42
CA ARG A 96 -9.24 10.64 -15.11
C ARG A 96 -9.58 10.81 -13.64
N HIS A 97 -8.88 10.10 -12.76
CA HIS A 97 -9.01 10.18 -11.31
C HIS A 97 -7.60 10.16 -10.69
N THR A 98 -7.48 10.61 -9.44
CA THR A 98 -6.19 10.77 -8.75
C THR A 98 -5.90 9.63 -7.76
N GLY A 99 -6.64 8.53 -7.85
CA GLY A 99 -6.52 7.38 -6.95
C GLY A 99 -7.86 6.66 -6.76
N TRP A 100 -7.85 5.71 -5.82
CA TRP A 100 -8.99 4.87 -5.45
C TRP A 100 -9.20 4.96 -3.94
N PHE A 101 -10.45 5.13 -3.52
CA PHE A 101 -10.78 5.19 -2.10
C PHE A 101 -10.73 3.80 -1.47
N THR A 102 -10.07 3.70 -0.32
CA THR A 102 -9.93 2.46 0.46
C THR A 102 -11.10 2.17 1.35
N ASP A 103 -11.99 3.14 1.54
CA ASP A 103 -13.13 3.03 2.44
C ASP A 103 -14.37 3.71 1.83
N PRO A 104 -15.56 3.43 2.38
CA PRO A 104 -16.84 3.99 1.92
C PRO A 104 -17.00 5.49 2.19
N HIS A 105 -16.26 6.03 3.17
CA HIS A 105 -16.31 7.43 3.61
C HIS A 105 -15.33 8.32 2.84
N GLN A 106 -14.46 7.73 2.01
CA GLN A 106 -13.46 8.40 1.18
C GLN A 106 -12.36 9.09 2.00
N ASP A 107 -12.06 8.56 3.18
CA ASP A 107 -11.07 9.11 4.09
C ASP A 107 -9.64 8.68 3.71
N GLY A 108 -9.47 7.45 3.22
CA GLY A 108 -8.21 6.91 2.71
C GLY A 108 -8.20 6.77 1.19
N LYS A 109 -7.03 6.98 0.59
CA LYS A 109 -6.86 6.95 -0.88
C LYS A 109 -5.52 6.37 -1.29
N ILE A 110 -5.58 5.34 -2.13
CA ILE A 110 -4.42 4.73 -2.78
C ILE A 110 -4.25 5.33 -4.16
N ARG A 111 -3.03 5.73 -4.52
CA ARG A 111 -2.73 6.28 -5.85
C ARG A 111 -1.65 5.47 -6.55
N GLY A 112 -1.90 5.15 -7.82
CA GLY A 112 -0.94 4.44 -8.65
C GLY A 112 0.26 5.31 -9.00
N CYS A 113 1.47 4.76 -8.85
CA CYS A 113 2.72 5.43 -9.22
C CYS A 113 3.65 4.52 -10.01
N VAL A 114 4.55 5.13 -10.78
CA VAL A 114 5.52 4.40 -11.62
C VAL A 114 6.93 4.68 -11.16
N TYR A 115 7.70 3.61 -10.96
CA TYR A 115 9.13 3.68 -10.71
C TYR A 115 9.93 3.13 -11.89
N GLN A 116 11.09 3.72 -12.12
CA GLN A 116 12.07 3.25 -13.08
C GLN A 116 13.20 2.51 -12.40
N LEU A 117 13.47 1.30 -12.88
CA LEU A 117 14.63 0.49 -12.52
C LEU A 117 15.89 0.94 -13.29
N PRO A 118 17.09 0.64 -12.78
CA PRO A 118 18.32 0.82 -13.54
C PRO A 118 18.23 0.16 -14.92
N GLY A 119 18.66 0.86 -15.97
CA GLY A 119 18.61 0.31 -17.33
C GLY A 119 19.42 -0.99 -17.45
N ARG A 120 18.91 -1.95 -18.23
CA ARG A 120 19.62 -3.22 -18.52
C ARG A 120 19.57 -3.49 -20.02
N GLY A 121 20.71 -3.77 -20.62
CA GLY A 121 20.81 -4.00 -22.07
C GLY A 121 20.40 -2.79 -22.93
N GLY A 122 20.65 -1.58 -22.43
CA GLY A 122 20.29 -0.33 -23.13
C GLY A 122 18.79 -0.02 -23.15
N LYS A 123 17.97 -0.76 -22.39
CA LYS A 123 16.52 -0.54 -22.29
C LYS A 123 16.15 0.07 -20.95
N ALA A 124 15.24 1.04 -20.98
CA ALA A 124 14.56 1.52 -19.79
C ALA A 124 13.60 0.43 -19.28
N ARG A 125 13.39 0.41 -17.97
CA ARG A 125 12.62 -0.61 -17.28
C ARG A 125 11.76 0.09 -16.23
N PHE A 126 10.46 -0.15 -16.26
CA PHE A 126 9.48 0.46 -15.37
C PHE A 126 8.74 -0.64 -14.62
N VAL A 127 8.30 -0.30 -13.41
CA VAL A 127 7.48 -1.15 -12.55
C VAL A 127 6.31 -0.34 -12.04
N ALA A 128 5.18 -1.02 -11.89
CA ALA A 128 3.98 -0.49 -11.29
C ALA A 128 4.13 -0.47 -9.76
N ALA A 129 3.54 0.52 -9.13
CA ALA A 129 3.48 0.64 -7.69
C ALA A 129 2.23 1.41 -7.29
N HIS A 130 1.93 1.42 -6.00
CA HIS A 130 1.01 2.40 -5.43
C HIS A 130 1.60 2.99 -4.14
N ASP A 131 1.18 4.20 -3.82
CA ASP A 131 1.37 4.81 -2.50
C ASP A 131 0.03 4.97 -1.79
N ASN A 132 0.09 5.25 -0.49
CA ASN A 132 -1.05 5.74 0.29
C ASN A 132 -0.66 7.11 0.84
N GLU A 133 -1.53 8.10 0.69
CA GLU A 133 -1.28 9.49 1.12
C GLU A 133 -0.89 9.59 2.60
N ASP A 134 -1.37 8.67 3.45
CA ASP A 134 -1.07 8.63 4.88
C ASP A 134 0.39 8.30 5.21
N ASN A 135 1.07 7.56 4.34
CA ASN A 135 2.42 7.06 4.59
C ASN A 135 3.52 7.96 4.03
N GLY A 136 3.15 9.06 3.37
CA GLY A 136 4.04 9.97 2.67
C GLY A 136 4.02 9.74 1.16
N ALA A 137 3.91 10.84 0.41
CA ALA A 137 3.75 10.81 -1.04
C ALA A 137 5.01 10.29 -1.76
N ALA A 138 4.81 9.48 -2.81
CA ALA A 138 5.90 8.95 -3.63
C ALA A 138 6.79 10.04 -4.25
N ASP A 139 6.22 11.20 -4.58
CA ASP A 139 6.94 12.32 -5.18
C ASP A 139 7.88 13.07 -4.21
N CYS A 140 7.69 12.88 -2.89
CA CYS A 140 8.58 13.40 -1.84
C CYS A 140 9.53 12.32 -1.27
N GLY A 141 9.64 11.17 -1.93
CA GLY A 141 10.49 10.06 -1.51
C GLY A 141 9.85 9.19 -0.42
N GLY A 142 8.53 9.25 -0.29
CA GLY A 142 7.73 8.39 0.58
C GLY A 142 7.81 6.91 0.19
N PRO A 143 7.29 6.04 1.07
CA PRO A 143 7.27 4.61 0.86
C PRO A 143 6.31 4.23 -0.29
N ALA A 144 6.54 3.07 -0.88
CA ALA A 144 5.66 2.55 -1.92
C ALA A 144 5.56 1.02 -1.87
N TYR A 145 4.41 0.50 -2.25
CA TYR A 145 4.23 -0.92 -2.54
C TYR A 145 4.46 -1.16 -4.03
N VAL A 146 5.52 -1.88 -4.36
CA VAL A 146 6.02 -2.01 -5.73
C VAL A 146 5.83 -3.43 -6.25
N ASP A 147 5.24 -3.56 -7.43
CA ASP A 147 5.09 -4.83 -8.14
C ASP A 147 6.29 -5.12 -9.04
N PHE A 148 7.05 -6.18 -8.70
CA PHE A 148 8.17 -6.66 -9.51
C PHE A 148 7.81 -7.87 -10.39
N SER A 149 6.57 -8.38 -10.32
CA SER A 149 6.10 -9.50 -11.15
C SER A 149 6.17 -9.15 -12.63
N THR A 150 5.85 -7.89 -12.97
CA THR A 150 5.89 -7.38 -14.34
C THR A 150 6.86 -6.20 -14.46
N VAL A 151 7.82 -6.33 -15.38
CA VAL A 151 8.76 -5.25 -15.71
C VAL A 151 8.51 -4.79 -17.14
N TYR A 152 7.97 -3.59 -17.27
CA TYR A 152 7.69 -2.94 -18.55
C TYR A 152 8.99 -2.42 -19.15
N ARG A 153 9.36 -2.92 -20.33
CA ARG A 153 10.65 -2.60 -20.96
C ARG A 153 10.41 -1.81 -22.22
N SER A 154 11.12 -0.70 -22.37
CA SER A 154 11.06 0.05 -23.61
C SER A 154 11.65 -0.74 -24.77
N ASN A 155 11.03 -0.60 -25.94
CA ASN A 155 11.60 -1.04 -27.20
C ASN A 155 12.08 0.18 -27.97
N PHE A 156 13.15 0.81 -27.47
CA PHE A 156 13.67 2.08 -27.99
C PHE A 156 13.77 2.11 -29.52
N LYS A 157 14.27 1.03 -30.15
CA LYS A 157 14.37 0.97 -31.62
C LYS A 157 12.99 1.09 -32.27
N HIS A 158 12.03 0.27 -31.84
CA HIS A 158 10.68 0.28 -32.41
C HIS A 158 9.96 1.60 -32.13
N GLU A 159 10.00 2.09 -30.89
CA GLU A 159 9.38 3.36 -30.48
C GLU A 159 9.96 4.55 -31.27
N MET A 160 11.29 4.59 -31.45
CA MET A 160 11.95 5.60 -32.26
C MET A 160 11.53 5.51 -33.73
N PHE A 161 11.47 4.32 -34.31
CA PHE A 161 11.01 4.13 -35.70
C PHE A 161 9.55 4.56 -35.89
N THR A 162 8.64 4.17 -34.99
CA THR A 162 7.21 4.55 -35.04
C THR A 162 7.03 6.06 -34.84
N ALA A 163 7.79 6.68 -33.94
CA ALA A 163 7.77 8.12 -33.76
C ALA A 163 8.27 8.86 -35.01
N LEU A 164 9.38 8.40 -35.61
CA LEU A 164 9.91 8.94 -36.86
C LEU A 164 8.91 8.78 -38.02
N GLU A 165 8.22 7.65 -38.12
CA GLU A 165 7.21 7.41 -39.17
C GLU A 165 5.99 8.35 -39.00
N THR A 166 5.53 8.53 -37.76
CA THR A 166 4.43 9.44 -37.43
C THR A 166 4.78 10.90 -37.75
N ILE A 167 6.03 11.29 -37.50
CA ILE A 167 6.57 12.63 -37.76
C ILE A 167 6.81 12.85 -39.26
N SER A 168 7.24 11.82 -39.99
CA SER A 168 7.32 11.87 -41.44
C SER A 168 5.95 12.11 -42.10
N LYS A 169 4.85 11.76 -41.43
CA LYS A 169 3.47 11.91 -41.93
C LYS A 169 2.80 13.22 -41.51
N ARG A 170 3.25 13.89 -40.45
CA ARG A 170 2.70 15.17 -39.94
C ARG A 170 3.83 16.19 -39.80
N TYR A 171 4.02 17.03 -40.83
CA TYR A 171 4.87 18.23 -40.92
C TYR A 171 5.93 18.45 -39.81
N GLN A 172 7.20 18.46 -40.20
CA GLN A 172 8.36 18.79 -39.37
C GLN A 172 8.21 20.16 -38.69
N THR A 173 7.88 20.18 -37.40
CA THR A 173 8.05 21.38 -36.58
C THR A 173 9.50 21.46 -36.07
N PRO A 174 10.12 22.64 -35.96
CA PRO A 174 11.50 22.78 -35.47
C PRO A 174 11.75 22.20 -34.07
N ALA A 175 10.71 22.09 -33.23
CA ALA A 175 10.79 21.47 -31.91
C ALA A 175 11.09 19.96 -31.98
N MET A 176 10.60 19.27 -33.01
CA MET A 176 10.85 17.84 -33.25
C MET A 176 12.27 17.55 -33.72
N LEU A 177 13.08 18.55 -34.06
CA LEU A 177 14.49 18.38 -34.42
C LEU A 177 15.45 18.48 -33.22
N LYS A 178 14.95 18.80 -32.02
CA LYS A 178 15.78 18.83 -30.80
C LYS A 178 16.07 17.40 -30.33
N HIS A 179 17.36 17.05 -30.24
CA HIS A 179 17.81 15.74 -29.75
C HIS A 179 17.21 15.32 -28.38
N GLY A 180 16.87 16.27 -27.51
CA GLY A 180 16.25 16.00 -26.21
C GLY A 180 14.78 15.54 -26.28
N TYR A 181 14.01 15.99 -27.27
CA TYR A 181 12.59 15.65 -27.41
C TYR A 181 12.39 14.13 -27.64
N TRP A 182 13.30 13.53 -28.38
CA TRP A 182 13.31 12.09 -28.68
C TRP A 182 13.70 11.22 -27.48
N ALA A 183 14.48 11.76 -26.55
CA ALA A 183 14.87 11.03 -25.33
C ALA A 183 13.73 10.98 -24.30
N GLU A 184 12.84 11.97 -24.29
CA GLU A 184 11.65 12.02 -23.43
C GLU A 184 10.47 11.22 -24.00
N SER A 185 10.33 11.19 -25.33
CA SER A 185 9.27 10.43 -26.01
C SER A 185 9.65 8.97 -26.28
N ALA A 186 10.94 8.65 -26.34
CA ALA A 186 11.38 7.28 -26.25
C ALA A 186 11.07 6.77 -24.84
N HIS A 187 10.45 5.59 -24.75
CA HIS A 187 9.94 4.93 -23.55
C HIS A 187 8.50 5.26 -23.17
N GLU A 188 7.81 6.11 -23.91
CA GLU A 188 6.46 6.55 -23.56
C GLU A 188 5.45 5.39 -23.53
N THR A 189 5.59 4.41 -24.42
CA THR A 189 4.71 3.22 -24.44
C THR A 189 4.88 2.40 -23.17
N ALA A 190 6.09 1.97 -22.84
CA ALA A 190 6.35 1.16 -21.65
C ALA A 190 6.02 1.91 -20.35
N LYS A 191 6.23 3.23 -20.32
CA LYS A 191 5.85 4.10 -19.21
C LYS A 191 4.33 4.19 -19.04
N LYS A 192 3.57 4.34 -20.13
CA LYS A 192 2.09 4.35 -20.10
C LYS A 192 1.50 2.99 -19.76
N GLU A 193 2.09 1.89 -20.23
CA GLU A 193 1.70 0.54 -19.83
C GLU A 193 1.91 0.32 -18.33
N ALA A 194 3.06 0.73 -17.79
CA ALA A 194 3.32 0.68 -16.36
C ALA A 194 2.35 1.57 -15.56
N ALA A 195 1.95 2.73 -16.10
CA ALA A 195 0.97 3.60 -15.46
C ALA A 195 -0.42 2.99 -15.40
N ARG A 196 -0.89 2.34 -16.47
CA ARG A 196 -2.17 1.60 -16.44
C ARG A 196 -2.13 0.46 -15.43
N ALA A 197 -1.06 -0.31 -15.44
CA ALA A 197 -0.87 -1.38 -14.47
C ALA A 197 -0.80 -0.87 -13.02
N ALA A 198 -0.17 0.29 -12.79
CA ALA A 198 -0.17 0.93 -11.47
C ALA A 198 -1.58 1.37 -11.03
N ASN A 199 -2.42 1.79 -11.98
CA ASN A 199 -3.81 2.14 -11.71
C ASN A 199 -4.65 0.91 -11.33
N ASP A 200 -4.54 -0.17 -12.11
CA ASP A 200 -5.25 -1.43 -11.87
C ASP A 200 -4.77 -2.06 -10.56
N PHE A 201 -3.48 -1.93 -10.25
CA PHE A 201 -2.91 -2.39 -8.99
C PHE A 201 -3.45 -1.58 -7.79
N ALA A 202 -3.49 -0.27 -7.91
CA ALA A 202 -4.08 0.61 -6.90
C ALA A 202 -5.58 0.32 -6.69
N GLU A 203 -6.33 0.03 -7.77
CA GLU A 203 -7.74 -0.35 -7.71
C GLU A 203 -7.93 -1.63 -6.90
N SER A 204 -7.19 -2.69 -7.27
CA SER A 204 -7.29 -3.99 -6.61
C SER A 204 -6.94 -3.92 -5.11
N GLU A 205 -5.90 -3.16 -4.74
CA GLU A 205 -5.54 -3.00 -3.33
C GLU A 205 -6.56 -2.14 -2.56
N ALA A 206 -7.13 -1.11 -3.19
CA ALA A 206 -8.19 -0.30 -2.58
C ALA A 206 -9.49 -1.08 -2.39
N GLU A 207 -9.85 -1.97 -3.32
CA GLU A 207 -10.99 -2.86 -3.18
C GLU A 207 -10.78 -3.86 -2.03
N LYS A 208 -9.61 -4.50 -1.95
CA LYS A 208 -9.27 -5.41 -0.85
C LYS A 208 -9.37 -4.72 0.50
N GLU A 209 -8.81 -3.51 0.63
CA GLU A 209 -8.89 -2.72 1.86
C GLU A 209 -10.35 -2.36 2.18
N ARG A 210 -11.13 -1.98 1.18
CA ARG A 210 -12.56 -1.64 1.38
C ARG A 210 -13.38 -2.82 1.87
N GLU A 211 -13.18 -4.00 1.30
CA GLU A 211 -13.82 -5.23 1.76
C GLU A 211 -13.37 -5.59 3.18
N TYR A 212 -12.07 -5.42 3.49
CA TYR A 212 -11.54 -5.63 4.82
C TYR A 212 -12.21 -4.70 5.85
N GLN A 213 -12.23 -3.39 5.57
CA GLN A 213 -12.86 -2.39 6.44
C GLN A 213 -14.35 -2.66 6.62
N THR A 214 -15.04 -3.07 5.55
CA THR A 214 -16.46 -3.47 5.60
C THR A 214 -16.67 -4.64 6.56
N ALA A 215 -15.91 -5.73 6.40
CA ALA A 215 -16.03 -6.91 7.24
C ALA A 215 -15.66 -6.60 8.70
N TRP A 216 -14.59 -5.82 8.92
CA TRP A 216 -14.17 -5.37 10.24
C TRP A 216 -15.26 -4.51 10.92
N GLN A 217 -15.85 -3.55 10.20
CA GLN A 217 -16.92 -2.70 10.72
C GLN A 217 -18.16 -3.53 11.08
N ALA A 218 -18.53 -4.52 10.27
CA ALA A 218 -19.61 -5.45 10.59
C ALA A 218 -19.31 -6.25 11.87
N GLY A 219 -18.07 -6.71 12.04
CA GLY A 219 -17.58 -7.31 13.28
C GLY A 219 -17.69 -6.38 14.49
N SER A 220 -17.28 -5.12 14.35
CA SER A 220 -17.41 -4.12 15.41
C SER A 220 -18.87 -3.85 15.79
N GLN A 221 -19.78 -3.81 14.82
CA GLN A 221 -21.22 -3.68 15.10
C GLN A 221 -21.75 -4.92 15.81
N TYR A 222 -21.28 -6.10 15.45
CA TYR A 222 -21.62 -7.35 16.13
C TYR A 222 -21.18 -7.33 17.60
N ALA A 223 -19.98 -6.82 17.90
CA ALA A 223 -19.52 -6.60 19.27
C ALA A 223 -20.42 -5.62 20.04
N GLY A 224 -20.90 -4.55 19.39
CA GLY A 224 -21.91 -3.65 19.95
C GLY A 224 -23.20 -4.38 20.32
N CYS A 225 -23.72 -5.22 19.42
CA CYS A 225 -24.90 -6.06 19.71
C CYS A 225 -24.69 -6.99 20.92
N LEU A 226 -23.48 -7.53 21.13
CA LEU A 226 -23.18 -8.33 22.33
C LEU A 226 -23.25 -7.49 23.62
N GLN A 227 -22.83 -6.24 23.58
CA GLN A 227 -22.94 -5.31 24.71
C GLN A 227 -24.41 -4.99 25.01
N ASP A 228 -25.21 -4.72 23.97
CA ASP A 228 -26.65 -4.47 24.10
C ASP A 228 -27.36 -5.70 24.70
N LEU A 229 -27.03 -6.91 24.25
CA LEU A 229 -27.55 -8.15 24.83
C LEU A 229 -27.16 -8.32 26.31
N ALA A 230 -25.94 -7.92 26.68
CA ALA A 230 -25.52 -7.96 28.08
C ALA A 230 -26.30 -6.95 28.93
N ALA A 231 -26.54 -5.75 28.40
CA ALA A 231 -27.34 -4.71 29.05
C ALA A 231 -28.80 -5.15 29.27
N ILE A 232 -29.45 -5.73 28.25
CA ILE A 232 -30.81 -6.28 28.37
C ILE A 232 -30.85 -7.38 29.43
N ARG A 233 -29.89 -8.31 29.42
CA ARG A 233 -29.82 -9.38 30.43
C ARG A 233 -29.73 -8.84 31.84
N GLU A 234 -28.94 -7.78 32.05
CA GLU A 234 -28.80 -7.15 33.36
C GLU A 234 -30.07 -6.39 33.76
N SER A 235 -30.72 -5.69 32.83
CA SER A 235 -32.01 -5.02 33.06
C SER A 235 -33.10 -6.00 33.47
N VAL A 236 -33.26 -7.12 32.75
CA VAL A 236 -34.20 -8.19 33.09
C VAL A 236 -33.90 -8.75 34.49
N ARG A 237 -32.62 -9.02 34.80
CA ARG A 237 -32.20 -9.53 36.12
C ARG A 237 -32.47 -8.54 37.24
N GLN A 238 -32.26 -7.24 36.99
CA GLN A 238 -32.56 -6.20 37.96
C GLN A 238 -34.07 -6.14 38.22
N THR A 239 -34.88 -6.13 37.15
CA THR A 239 -36.34 -6.19 37.25
C THR A 239 -36.81 -7.40 38.06
N ILE A 240 -36.25 -8.59 37.81
CA ILE A 240 -36.57 -9.80 38.59
C ILE A 240 -36.16 -9.66 40.06
N ARG A 241 -35.01 -9.05 40.37
CA ARG A 241 -34.57 -8.79 41.75
C ARG A 241 -35.52 -7.83 42.45
N ASP A 242 -35.92 -6.76 41.78
CA ASP A 242 -36.85 -5.75 42.32
C ASP A 242 -38.22 -6.38 42.60
N ILE A 243 -38.70 -7.25 41.72
CA ILE A 243 -39.94 -8.03 41.93
C ILE A 243 -39.81 -8.89 43.19
N LYS A 244 -38.70 -9.64 43.32
CA LYS A 244 -38.48 -10.51 44.49
C LYS A 244 -38.41 -9.69 45.78
N GLY A 245 -37.72 -8.55 45.77
CA GLY A 245 -37.65 -7.63 46.90
C GLY A 245 -39.01 -7.07 47.28
N ALA A 246 -39.81 -6.64 46.29
CA ALA A 246 -41.16 -6.14 46.51
C ALA A 246 -42.09 -7.22 47.08
N CYS A 247 -42.02 -8.46 46.57
CA CYS A 247 -42.76 -9.61 47.11
C CYS A 247 -42.39 -9.95 48.57
N ALA A 248 -41.14 -9.74 48.97
CA ALA A 248 -40.71 -9.98 50.35
C ALA A 248 -41.33 -8.96 51.32
N THR A 249 -41.48 -7.71 50.87
CA THR A 249 -42.04 -6.61 51.69
C THR A 249 -43.56 -6.57 51.65
N LEU A 250 -44.14 -6.72 50.47
CA LEU A 250 -45.58 -6.69 50.23
C LEU A 250 -46.06 -8.14 50.12
N ARG A 251 -46.79 -8.64 51.12
CA ARG A 251 -47.37 -10.01 51.14
C ARG A 251 -48.02 -10.42 49.80
N ALA A 252 -48.55 -9.46 49.03
CA ALA A 252 -48.93 -9.65 47.64
C ALA A 252 -48.69 -8.37 46.81
N LEU A 253 -48.16 -8.55 45.59
CA LEU A 253 -48.06 -7.50 44.59
C LEU A 253 -49.43 -7.20 43.96
N PRO A 254 -49.82 -5.91 43.77
CA PRO A 254 -51.01 -5.54 43.00
C PRO A 254 -50.95 -6.06 41.56
N ASP A 255 -52.09 -6.48 41.02
CA ASP A 255 -52.14 -7.07 39.68
C ASP A 255 -51.79 -6.09 38.56
N SER A 256 -52.10 -4.80 38.73
CA SER A 256 -51.66 -3.74 37.81
C SER A 256 -50.13 -3.67 37.70
N LEU A 257 -49.42 -3.86 38.81
CA LEU A 257 -47.96 -3.83 38.84
C LEU A 257 -47.38 -5.11 38.21
N LYS A 258 -47.98 -6.28 38.48
CA LYS A 258 -47.61 -7.54 37.79
C LYS A 258 -47.79 -7.43 36.28
N ALA A 259 -48.89 -6.84 35.82
CA ALA A 259 -49.17 -6.65 34.39
C ALA A 259 -48.11 -5.74 33.73
N ARG A 260 -47.77 -4.62 34.38
CA ARG A 260 -46.73 -3.69 33.88
C ARG A 260 -45.36 -4.36 33.77
N LEU A 261 -44.95 -5.12 34.78
CA LEU A 261 -43.67 -5.84 34.76
C LEU A 261 -43.61 -6.91 33.67
N ARG A 262 -44.71 -7.64 33.46
CA ARG A 262 -44.81 -8.60 32.36
C ARG A 262 -44.71 -7.91 31.00
N SER A 263 -45.31 -6.73 30.84
CA SER A 263 -45.17 -5.93 29.61
C SER A 263 -43.72 -5.53 29.38
N SER A 264 -43.07 -4.97 30.41
CA SER A 264 -41.66 -4.54 30.33
C SER A 264 -40.72 -5.69 29.98
N ILE A 265 -40.84 -6.85 30.64
CA ILE A 265 -40.04 -8.05 30.30
C ILE A 265 -40.33 -8.51 28.86
N LYS A 266 -41.59 -8.44 28.41
CA LYS A 266 -41.97 -8.81 27.04
C LYS A 266 -41.36 -7.87 26.01
N GLU A 267 -41.33 -6.57 26.29
CA GLU A 267 -40.69 -5.55 25.45
C GLU A 267 -39.18 -5.81 25.34
N GLU A 268 -38.49 -6.02 26.47
CA GLU A 268 -37.05 -6.35 26.49
C GLU A 268 -36.73 -7.66 25.74
N LEU A 269 -37.61 -8.67 25.84
CA LEU A 269 -37.44 -9.92 25.07
C LEU A 269 -37.68 -9.73 23.57
N SER A 270 -38.54 -8.80 23.18
CA SER A 270 -38.73 -8.43 21.77
C SER A 270 -37.53 -7.68 21.22
N GLU A 271 -36.93 -6.79 22.00
CA GLU A 271 -35.69 -6.08 21.63
C GLU A 271 -34.50 -7.05 21.54
N ARG A 272 -34.42 -8.03 22.44
CA ARG A 272 -33.43 -9.10 22.33
C ARG A 272 -33.54 -9.86 21.00
N GLU A 273 -34.74 -10.10 20.52
CA GLU A 273 -34.98 -10.78 19.24
C GLU A 273 -34.53 -9.93 18.05
N THR A 274 -34.80 -8.63 18.05
CA THR A 274 -34.32 -7.73 16.99
C THR A 274 -32.79 -7.66 16.94
N ILE A 275 -32.13 -7.69 18.11
CA ILE A 275 -30.66 -7.74 18.17
C ILE A 275 -30.13 -9.05 17.58
N PHE A 276 -30.75 -10.20 17.86
CA PHE A 276 -30.32 -11.46 17.24
C PHE A 276 -30.48 -11.45 15.73
N GLN A 277 -31.60 -10.93 15.22
CA GLN A 277 -31.80 -10.82 13.77
C GLN A 277 -30.73 -9.93 13.14
N ARG A 278 -30.38 -8.81 13.77
CA ARG A 278 -29.27 -7.96 13.32
C ARG A 278 -27.93 -8.70 13.35
N MET A 279 -27.65 -9.46 14.41
CA MET A 279 -26.42 -10.25 14.54
C MET A 279 -26.30 -11.32 13.45
N GLU A 280 -27.40 -12.01 13.10
CA GLU A 280 -27.38 -13.01 12.02
C GLU A 280 -27.16 -12.34 10.66
N ARG A 281 -27.83 -11.21 10.37
CA ARG A 281 -27.59 -10.44 9.13
C ARG A 281 -26.13 -10.02 8.98
N LEU A 282 -25.50 -9.54 10.07
CA LEU A 282 -24.08 -9.17 10.07
C LEU A 282 -23.16 -10.37 9.78
N LYS A 283 -23.49 -11.57 10.27
CA LYS A 283 -22.73 -12.81 9.97
C LYS A 283 -22.86 -13.24 8.52
N GLU A 284 -24.03 -13.01 7.93
CA GLU A 284 -24.31 -13.31 6.51
C GLU A 284 -23.63 -12.32 5.56
N GLY A 285 -22.99 -11.28 6.09
CA GLY A 285 -22.33 -10.25 5.29
C GLY A 285 -23.24 -9.08 4.93
N GLU A 286 -24.45 -9.01 5.48
CA GLU A 286 -25.39 -7.91 5.28
C GLU A 286 -25.17 -6.80 6.31
N ALA A 287 -24.39 -5.77 5.98
CA ALA A 287 -24.39 -4.52 6.72
C ALA A 287 -25.23 -3.47 5.98
N ASP A 288 -25.84 -2.54 6.73
CA ASP A 288 -26.83 -1.58 6.19
C ASP A 288 -26.32 -0.71 5.03
N SER A 289 -25.00 -0.56 4.87
CA SER A 289 -24.37 0.22 3.79
C SER A 289 -23.50 -0.61 2.84
N LEU A 290 -23.09 -1.81 3.21
CA LEU A 290 -22.00 -2.55 2.53
C LEU A 290 -22.17 -4.06 2.68
N TYR A 291 -21.73 -4.78 1.67
CA TYR A 291 -21.72 -6.24 1.67
C TYR A 291 -20.28 -6.76 1.69
N PHE A 292 -20.04 -7.83 2.44
CA PHE A 292 -18.81 -8.62 2.33
C PHE A 292 -19.16 -10.09 2.17
N TRP A 293 -18.28 -10.87 1.53
CA TRP A 293 -18.50 -12.30 1.36
C TRP A 293 -17.95 -13.08 2.57
N PRO A 294 -18.80 -13.70 3.41
CA PRO A 294 -18.34 -14.40 4.61
C PRO A 294 -17.62 -15.73 4.32
N GLY A 295 -17.58 -16.17 3.05
CA GLY A 295 -16.82 -17.35 2.64
C GLY A 295 -15.34 -17.07 2.31
N ASP A 296 -14.90 -15.81 2.29
CA ASP A 296 -13.48 -15.46 2.14
C ASP A 296 -12.81 -15.46 3.53
N GLU A 297 -11.83 -16.35 3.74
CA GLU A 297 -11.08 -16.51 4.99
C GLU A 297 -10.45 -15.19 5.47
N ARG A 298 -9.99 -14.34 4.56
CA ARG A 298 -9.45 -13.02 4.90
C ARG A 298 -10.51 -12.11 5.53
N LEU A 299 -11.71 -12.11 4.96
CA LEU A 299 -12.83 -11.30 5.44
C LEU A 299 -13.43 -11.86 6.73
N GLN A 300 -13.43 -13.18 6.90
CA GLN A 300 -13.73 -13.81 8.18
C GLN A 300 -12.76 -13.35 9.28
N GLY A 301 -11.45 -13.31 8.97
CA GLY A 301 -10.43 -12.78 9.86
C GLY A 301 -10.70 -11.34 10.28
N ALA A 302 -10.97 -10.46 9.31
CA ALA A 302 -11.32 -9.06 9.53
C ALA A 302 -12.56 -8.90 10.42
N PHE A 303 -13.62 -9.67 10.14
CA PHE A 303 -14.84 -9.67 10.96
C PHE A 303 -14.56 -10.09 12.40
N ASN A 304 -13.81 -11.19 12.58
CA ASN A 304 -13.47 -11.71 13.90
C ASN A 304 -12.60 -10.72 14.70
N GLU A 305 -11.70 -10.01 14.02
CA GLU A 305 -10.91 -8.94 14.62
C GLU A 305 -11.80 -7.80 15.11
N GLY A 306 -12.70 -7.29 14.26
CA GLY A 306 -13.65 -6.25 14.64
C GLY A 306 -14.59 -6.69 15.76
N ALA A 307 -15.00 -7.96 15.77
CA ALA A 307 -15.84 -8.55 16.81
C ALA A 307 -15.11 -8.79 18.15
N GLY A 308 -13.77 -8.75 18.15
CA GLY A 308 -12.94 -9.10 19.30
C GLY A 308 -13.07 -10.56 19.75
N CYS A 309 -13.65 -11.43 18.93
CA CYS A 309 -13.85 -12.85 19.22
C CYS A 309 -14.05 -13.65 17.91
N VAL A 310 -13.85 -14.98 17.97
CA VAL A 310 -14.06 -15.85 16.81
C VAL A 310 -15.55 -16.15 16.64
N VAL A 311 -16.14 -15.59 15.58
CA VAL A 311 -17.56 -15.73 15.20
C VAL A 311 -17.69 -16.53 13.90
N LEU A 312 -16.98 -16.11 12.85
CA LEU A 312 -16.96 -16.77 11.54
C LEU A 312 -15.80 -17.78 11.48
N ARG A 313 -16.01 -18.90 10.78
CA ARG A 313 -15.07 -20.02 10.63
C ARG A 313 -15.09 -20.58 9.22
#